data_AF-A0A846CV59-F1
#
_entry.id   AF-A0A846CV59-F1
#
_cell.length_a   1.000
_cell.length_b   1.000
_cell.length_c   1.000
_cell.angle_alpha   90.00
_cell.angle_beta   90.00
_cell.angle_gamma   90.00
#
_symmetry.space_group_name_H-M   'P 1'
#
loop_
_entity.id
_entity.type
_entity.pdbx_description
1 polymer ?
#
loop_
_entity_poly.entity_id
_entity_poly.type
_entity_poly.pdbx_seq_one_letter_code
_entity_poly.pdbx_strand_id
1 'polypeptide(L)'
;MNNTALISSFILTFLSSIGLVFFIKASVKPRTKNLKLIAEQEADSLLKQLKEYFSDRAYRIVDVNSAQNKLTFEGIVRPSWFLAFFLTLLAAVGALCFGLAVSMLVPEFGQY
;
A
#
# COMPACT_ATOMS: atom_id res chain seq x y z
N MET A 1 -26.98 14.37 -25.93
CA MET A 1 -25.52 14.34 -25.68
C MET A 1 -24.83 13.80 -26.93
N ASN A 2 -23.78 14.43 -27.42
CA ASN A 2 -23.09 14.00 -28.65
C ASN A 2 -22.45 12.63 -28.39
N ASN A 3 -22.55 11.69 -29.33
CA ASN A 3 -22.01 10.32 -29.15
C ASN A 3 -20.52 10.34 -28.75
N THR A 4 -19.76 11.27 -29.31
CA THR A 4 -18.34 11.50 -28.97
C THR A 4 -18.11 11.90 -27.50
N ALA A 5 -18.98 12.73 -26.93
CA ALA A 5 -18.87 13.17 -25.54
C ALA A 5 -19.20 12.04 -24.55
N LEU A 6 -20.17 11.18 -24.90
CA LEU A 6 -20.48 9.98 -24.12
C LEU A 6 -19.28 9.02 -24.09
N ILE A 7 -18.72 8.72 -25.25
CA ILE A 7 -17.58 7.80 -25.38
C ILE A 7 -16.34 8.34 -24.66
N SER A 8 -16.04 9.64 -24.79
CA SER A 8 -14.87 10.22 -24.11
C SER A 8 -15.03 10.27 -22.59
N SER A 9 -16.22 10.61 -22.08
CA SER A 9 -16.51 10.56 -20.63
C SER A 9 -16.44 9.14 -20.07
N PHE A 10 -16.91 8.13 -20.82
CA PHE A 10 -16.76 6.72 -20.44
C PHE A 10 -15.29 6.32 -20.32
N ILE A 11 -14.52 6.58 -21.37
CA ILE A 11 -13.09 6.23 -21.44
C ILE A 11 -12.35 6.91 -20.29
N LEU A 12 -12.59 8.20 -20.05
CA LEU A 12 -11.93 8.95 -18.98
C LEU A 12 -12.27 8.40 -17.59
N THR A 13 -13.54 8.06 -17.36
CA THR A 13 -14.02 7.45 -16.11
C THR A 13 -13.37 6.08 -15.88
N PHE A 14 -13.29 5.27 -16.94
CA PHE A 14 -12.66 3.96 -16.89
C PHE A 14 -11.15 4.06 -16.59
N LEU A 15 -10.43 4.94 -17.29
CA LEU A 15 -9.01 5.20 -17.01
C LEU A 15 -8.79 5.70 -15.58
N SER A 16 -9.68 6.56 -15.08
CA SER A 16 -9.61 7.07 -13.70
C SER A 16 -9.81 5.96 -12.67
N SER A 17 -10.75 5.04 -12.90
CA SER A 17 -10.96 3.84 -12.06
C SER A 17 -9.72 2.95 -12.01
N ILE A 18 -9.10 2.71 -13.17
CA ILE A 18 -7.82 1.99 -13.23
C ILE A 18 -6.76 2.73 -12.40
N GLY A 19 -6.64 4.05 -12.58
CA GLY A 19 -5.73 4.90 -11.81
C GLY A 19 -5.93 4.78 -10.31
N LEU A 20 -7.17 4.71 -9.83
CA LEU A 20 -7.50 4.53 -8.41
C LEU A 20 -6.97 3.20 -7.85
N VAL A 21 -7.14 2.10 -8.58
CA VAL A 21 -6.63 0.78 -8.16
C VAL A 21 -5.11 0.79 -8.08
N PHE A 22 -4.44 1.35 -9.09
CA PHE A 22 -2.98 1.48 -9.07
C PHE A 22 -2.48 2.40 -7.96
N PHE A 23 -3.20 3.49 -7.69
CA PHE A 23 -2.89 4.41 -6.60
C PHE A 23 -2.91 3.69 -5.25
N ILE A 24 -3.99 2.98 -4.93
CA ILE A 24 -4.11 2.24 -3.65
C ILE A 24 -2.99 1.21 -3.51
N LYS A 25 -2.71 0.44 -4.58
CA LYS A 25 -1.60 -0.54 -4.59
C LYS A 25 -0.23 0.11 -4.39
N ALA A 26 0.00 1.27 -5.01
CA ALA A 26 1.26 1.98 -4.88
C ALA A 26 1.43 2.62 -3.49
N SER A 27 0.34 3.05 -2.85
CA SER A 27 0.36 3.65 -1.51
C SER A 27 0.79 2.68 -0.41
N VAL A 28 0.54 1.38 -0.57
CA VAL A 28 0.92 0.34 0.41
C VAL A 28 2.21 -0.39 0.05
N LYS A 29 2.84 -0.07 -1.09
CA LYS A 29 4.03 -0.78 -1.57
C LYS A 29 5.18 -0.59 -0.57
N PRO A 30 5.77 -1.69 -0.04
CA PRO A 30 6.90 -1.59 0.88
C PRO A 30 8.09 -0.91 0.20
N ARG A 31 8.74 -0.01 0.94
CA ARG A 31 9.95 0.68 0.51
C ARG A 31 11.15 0.05 1.19
N THR A 32 11.93 -0.72 0.46
CA THR A 32 13.22 -1.23 0.95
C THR A 32 14.20 -0.08 1.09
N LYS A 33 14.75 0.12 2.29
CA LYS A 33 15.83 1.08 2.54
C LYS A 33 17.04 0.33 3.10
N ASN A 34 18.19 0.52 2.48
CA ASN A 34 19.47 0.07 3.02
C ASN A 34 20.06 1.22 3.84
N LEU A 35 20.29 0.98 5.13
CA LEU A 35 20.90 1.94 6.04
C LEU A 35 22.23 1.37 6.52
N LYS A 36 23.30 2.16 6.41
CA LYS A 36 24.59 1.87 7.05
C LYS A 36 24.67 2.76 8.28
N LEU A 37 24.67 2.13 9.45
CA LEU A 37 24.78 2.83 10.73
C LEU A 37 26.18 2.57 11.29
N ILE A 38 26.84 3.63 11.73
CA ILE A 38 28.08 3.54 12.50
C ILE A 38 27.66 3.58 13.96
N ALA A 39 28.13 2.62 14.75
CA ALA A 39 27.79 2.56 16.16
C ALA A 39 29.06 2.57 17.00
N GLU A 40 29.09 3.43 18.02
CA GLU A 40 30.21 3.61 18.95
C GLU A 40 30.26 2.49 20.01
N GLN A 41 29.16 1.74 20.17
CA GLN A 41 28.99 0.69 21.17
C GLN A 41 29.53 -0.66 20.70
N GLU A 42 29.85 -1.50 21.68
CA GLU A 42 30.33 -2.87 21.46
C GLU A 42 29.30 -3.74 20.70
N ALA A 43 29.80 -4.56 19.78
CA ALA A 43 28.97 -5.28 18.80
C ALA A 43 27.92 -6.19 19.44
N ASP A 44 28.27 -6.89 20.53
CA ASP A 44 27.35 -7.81 21.23
C ASP A 44 26.21 -7.07 21.95
N SER A 45 26.50 -5.91 22.55
CA SER A 45 25.49 -5.08 23.22
C SER A 45 24.47 -4.55 22.22
N LEU A 46 24.93 -4.06 21.06
CA LEU A 46 24.07 -3.58 19.99
C LEU A 46 23.23 -4.69 19.38
N LEU A 47 23.81 -5.86 19.14
CA LEU A 47 23.09 -7.01 18.59
C LEU A 47 21.95 -7.42 19.51
N LYS A 48 22.17 -7.43 20.83
CA LYS A 48 21.13 -7.71 21.83
C LYS A 48 20.01 -6.67 21.78
N GLN A 49 20.33 -5.38 21.76
CA GLN A 49 19.34 -4.30 21.66
C GLN A 49 18.53 -4.37 20.36
N LEU A 50 19.18 -4.64 19.22
CA LEU A 50 18.51 -4.80 17.93
C LEU A 50 17.58 -6.00 17.96
N LYS A 51 18.02 -7.14 18.51
CA LYS A 51 17.18 -8.32 18.64
C LYS A 51 15.94 -8.02 19.47
N GLU A 52 16.08 -7.33 20.60
CA GLU A 52 14.96 -6.96 21.47
C GLU A 52 14.00 -5.98 20.79
N TYR A 53 14.53 -4.92 20.17
CA TYR A 53 13.74 -3.94 19.41
C TYR A 53 12.95 -4.58 18.25
N PHE A 54 13.59 -5.45 17.47
CA PHE A 54 12.93 -6.13 16.35
C PHE A 54 11.93 -7.19 16.85
N SER A 55 12.22 -7.87 17.95
CA SER A 55 11.31 -8.85 18.56
C SER A 55 10.01 -8.18 19.04
N ASP A 56 10.10 -7.01 19.67
CA ASP A 56 8.94 -6.23 20.11
C ASP A 56 8.05 -5.81 18.93
N ARG A 57 8.67 -5.55 17.77
CA ARG A 57 7.99 -5.14 16.54
C ARG A 57 7.54 -6.32 15.65
N ALA A 58 7.43 -7.52 16.22
CA ALA A 58 7.00 -8.78 15.59
C ALA A 58 7.93 -9.35 14.51
N TYR A 59 9.19 -8.91 14.45
CA TYR A 59 10.21 -9.55 13.62
C TYR A 59 10.83 -10.74 14.34
N ARG A 60 11.07 -11.81 13.59
CA ARG A 60 11.73 -13.03 14.05
C ARG A 60 12.99 -13.28 13.22
N ILE A 61 13.97 -13.94 13.82
CA ILE A 61 15.18 -14.37 13.11
C ILE A 61 14.81 -15.56 12.25
N VAL A 62 14.99 -15.43 10.93
CA VAL A 62 14.69 -16.51 9.97
C VAL A 62 15.98 -17.15 9.44
N ASP A 63 17.08 -16.39 9.38
CA ASP A 63 18.36 -16.90 8.92
C ASP A 63 19.53 -16.25 9.67
N VAL A 64 20.55 -17.08 9.96
CA VAL A 64 21.79 -16.72 10.62
C VAL A 64 22.94 -17.27 9.79
N ASN A 65 23.59 -16.39 9.05
CA ASN A 65 24.75 -16.77 8.24
C ASN A 65 26.04 -16.35 8.96
N SER A 66 26.63 -17.28 9.72
CA SER A 66 27.88 -17.06 10.45
C SER A 66 29.10 -16.88 9.52
N ALA A 67 29.07 -17.43 8.30
CA ALA A 67 30.17 -17.29 7.34
C ALA A 67 30.26 -15.86 6.75
N GLN A 68 29.12 -15.17 6.66
CA GLN A 68 29.03 -13.79 6.15
C GLN A 68 28.72 -12.76 7.25
N ASN A 69 28.67 -13.20 8.52
CA ASN A 69 28.27 -12.41 9.67
C ASN A 69 26.96 -11.61 9.44
N LYS A 70 25.95 -12.27 8.86
CA LYS A 70 24.68 -11.68 8.45
C LYS A 70 23.52 -12.30 9.23
N LEU A 71 22.65 -11.45 9.76
CA LEU A 71 21.39 -11.82 10.42
C LEU A 71 20.21 -11.30 9.60
N THR A 72 19.29 -12.19 9.26
CA THR A 72 18.06 -11.84 8.54
C THR A 72 16.87 -11.93 9.49
N PHE A 73 16.20 -10.79 9.68
CA PHE A 73 14.98 -10.68 10.47
C PHE A 73 13.79 -10.48 9.52
N GLU A 74 12.76 -11.32 9.66
CA GLU A 74 11.50 -11.17 8.91
C GLU A 74 10.31 -11.12 9.87
N GLY A 75 9.32 -10.31 9.56
CA GLY A 75 8.16 -10.11 10.41
C GLY A 75 7.04 -9.41 9.66
N ILE A 76 5.79 -9.78 9.98
CA ILE A 76 4.62 -9.08 9.50
C ILE A 76 4.35 -7.93 10.47
N VAL A 77 4.80 -6.73 10.10
CA VAL A 77 4.50 -5.52 10.86
C VAL A 77 3.04 -5.14 10.73
N ARG A 78 2.46 -4.65 11.84
CA ARG A 78 1.08 -4.14 11.83
C ARG A 78 0.97 -2.99 10.81
N PRO A 79 0.01 -3.04 9.89
CA PRO A 79 -0.24 -1.94 8.97
C PRO A 79 -0.68 -0.69 9.76
N SER A 80 -0.37 0.50 9.22
CA SER A 80 -0.80 1.76 9.83
C SER A 80 -2.33 1.89 9.75
N TRP A 81 -2.98 1.99 10.90
CA TRP A 81 -4.44 2.11 11.00
C TRP A 81 -4.97 3.36 10.29
N PHE A 82 -4.27 4.48 10.43
CA PHE A 82 -4.62 5.73 9.76
C PHE A 82 -4.60 5.58 8.24
N LEU A 83 -3.56 4.95 7.71
CA LEU A 83 -3.41 4.73 6.27
C LEU A 83 -4.52 3.81 5.74
N ALA A 84 -4.87 2.76 6.49
CA ALA A 84 -5.95 1.84 6.11
C ALA A 84 -7.30 2.56 6.03
N PHE A 85 -7.64 3.37 7.04
CA PHE A 85 -8.88 4.16 7.04
C PHE A 85 -8.91 5.16 5.88
N PHE A 86 -7.82 5.90 5.69
CA PHE A 86 -7.70 6.90 4.62
C PHE A 86 -7.86 6.27 3.23
N LEU A 87 -7.18 5.15 2.95
CA LEU A 87 -7.29 4.47 1.66
C LEU A 87 -8.68 3.87 1.43
N THR A 88 -9.33 3.38 2.49
CA THR A 88 -10.70 2.87 2.41
C THR A 88 -11.69 3.98 2.04
N LEU A 89 -11.56 5.15 2.68
CA LEU A 89 -12.38 6.32 2.37
C LEU A 89 -12.20 6.74 0.90
N LEU A 90 -10.95 6.83 0.43
CA LEU A 90 -10.63 7.21 -0.94
C LEU A 90 -11.19 6.20 -1.95
N ALA A 91 -11.10 4.90 -1.64
CA ALA A 91 -11.67 3.83 -2.46
C ALA A 91 -13.20 3.92 -2.53
N ALA A 92 -13.86 4.17 -1.39
CA ALA A 92 -15.32 4.32 -1.32
C ALA A 92 -15.80 5.51 -2.15
N VAL A 93 -15.17 6.68 -1.99
CA VAL A 93 -15.52 7.89 -2.78
C VAL A 93 -15.27 7.66 -4.27
N GLY A 94 -14.14 7.05 -4.64
CA GLY A 94 -13.83 6.73 -6.02
C GLY A 94 -14.81 5.74 -6.64
N ALA A 95 -15.23 4.71 -5.91
CA ALA A 95 -16.23 3.74 -6.34
C ALA A 95 -17.62 4.38 -6.50
N LEU A 96 -18.03 5.27 -5.59
CA LEU A 96 -19.27 6.03 -5.70
C LEU A 96 -19.27 6.94 -6.94
N CYS A 97 -18.16 7.64 -7.18
CA CYS A 97 -17.99 8.48 -8.37
C CYS A 97 -18.08 7.65 -9.66
N PHE A 98 -17.42 6.50 -9.69
CA PHE A 98 -17.48 5.57 -10.81
C PHE A 98 -18.92 5.05 -11.05
N GLY A 99 -19.62 4.64 -9.98
CA GLY A 99 -21.00 4.18 -10.07
C GLY A 99 -21.95 5.27 -10.57
N LEU A 100 -21.79 6.50 -10.09
CA LEU A 100 -22.57 7.65 -10.55
C LEU A 100 -22.32 7.94 -12.04
N ALA A 101 -21.06 7.93 -12.48
CA ALA A 101 -20.71 8.12 -13.88
C ALA A 101 -21.32 7.03 -14.77
N VAL A 102 -21.22 5.75 -14.38
CA VAL A 102 -21.87 4.65 -15.11
C VAL A 102 -23.39 4.83 -15.16
N SER A 103 -24.02 5.24 -14.06
CA SER A 103 -25.47 5.52 -14.01
C SER A 103 -25.90 6.65 -14.96
N MET A 104 -25.07 7.68 -15.14
CA MET A 104 -25.36 8.75 -16.09
C MET A 104 -25.17 8.33 -17.56
N LEU A 105 -24.30 7.34 -17.80
CA LEU A 105 -24.00 6.82 -19.13
C LEU A 105 -25.00 5.78 -19.64
N VAL A 106 -25.73 5.11 -18.74
CA VAL A 106 -26.76 4.12 -19.11
C VAL A 106 -28.14 4.59 -18.64
N PRO A 107 -28.85 5.43 -19.43
CA PRO A 107 -30.13 6.02 -19.02
C PRO A 107 -31.28 5.00 -18.88
N GLU A 108 -31.12 3.78 -19.40
CA GLU A 108 -32.14 2.71 -19.39
C GLU A 108 -32.27 1.99 -18.03
N PHE A 109 -31.36 2.19 -17.06
CA PHE A 109 -31.43 1.52 -15.74
C PHE A 109 -32.41 2.19 -14.75
N GLY A 110 -33.14 3.24 -15.15
CA GLY A 110 -34.10 3.96 -14.31
C GLY A 110 -35.53 4.02 -14.85
N GLN A 111 -35.89 3.17 -15.81
CA GLN A 111 -37.21 3.15 -16.47
C GLN A 111 -38.19 2.10 -15.88
N TYR A 112 -38.05 1.77 -14.59
CA TYR A 112 -39.01 0.92 -13.86
C TYR A 112 -39.52 1.62 -12.60
#